data_AF-A0A661B536-F1
#
_entry.id   AF-A0A661B536-F1
#
_cell.length_a   1.000
_cell.length_b   1.000
_cell.length_c   1.000
_cell.angle_alpha   90.00
_cell.angle_beta   90.00
_cell.angle_gamma   90.00
#
_symmetry.space_group_name_H-M   'P 1'
#
loop_
_entity.id
_entity.type
_entity.pdbx_description
1 polymer ?
#
loop_
_entity_poly.entity_id
_entity_poly.type
_entity_poly.pdbx_seq_one_letter_code
_entity_poly.pdbx_strand_id
1 'polypeptide(L)'
;MIRQTITIMIAFISILFAQELKFVGFISSPGGPHKGDRFGTYVAYAGDINGDGYGDMLVCADGKFSQEPNYPGKVYVYLGGKKLNDKPYMVLRGQAPGDRFGASAAWVGDINDDGIDDFAVGAPKCDSGGTDAGRVYIFYGGKKLDSIPDIVIDGKKVNGWFGSSIAGGLDINGDNKPDLLIGAQYGGPGVTGEVYVYLGGMGFDKAALTLRGENTVDGFGARVAMLGDVTGDSVADFAVSAIYYDLETAKNVGKVYVYKGGSIISKEPAVTYIGKLRDENLGYVICSPGDVNNDGYDDIMVGAPGGAIGSYGAVYIFPGGKTLKSE
;
A
#
# COMPACT_ATOMS: atom_id res chain seq x y z
N MET A 1 53.09 -29.76 -20.48
CA MET A 1 52.62 -29.24 -19.19
C MET A 1 51.27 -28.56 -19.44
N ILE A 2 50.19 -29.34 -19.41
CA ILE A 2 48.83 -28.89 -19.76
C ILE A 2 48.18 -28.37 -18.47
N ARG A 3 47.90 -27.07 -18.40
CA ARG A 3 47.11 -26.48 -17.30
C ARG A 3 45.65 -26.89 -17.51
N GLN A 4 45.14 -27.77 -16.66
CA GLN A 4 43.70 -28.00 -16.55
C GLN A 4 43.08 -26.92 -15.67
N THR A 5 42.21 -26.11 -16.25
CA THR A 5 41.35 -25.17 -15.53
C THR A 5 40.26 -25.98 -14.82
N ILE A 6 40.26 -25.96 -13.48
CA ILE A 6 39.20 -26.56 -12.67
C ILE A 6 38.04 -25.55 -12.66
N THR A 7 36.98 -25.84 -13.41
CA THR A 7 35.70 -25.13 -13.28
C THR A 7 34.94 -25.75 -12.11
N ILE A 8 34.84 -25.02 -11.00
CA ILE A 8 33.96 -25.41 -9.88
C ILE A 8 32.53 -25.02 -10.28
N MET A 9 31.72 -26.02 -10.64
CA MET A 9 30.30 -25.85 -10.86
C MET A 9 29.60 -25.98 -9.51
N ILE A 10 29.22 -24.86 -8.89
CA ILE A 10 28.34 -24.88 -7.71
C ILE A 10 26.92 -25.18 -8.22
N ALA A 11 26.47 -26.41 -8.07
CA ALA A 11 25.09 -26.79 -8.31
C ALA A 11 24.26 -26.40 -7.08
N PHE A 12 23.39 -25.39 -7.21
CA PHE A 12 22.28 -25.20 -6.28
C PHE A 12 21.26 -26.32 -6.56
N ILE A 13 21.33 -27.41 -5.80
CA ILE A 13 20.26 -28.41 -5.75
C ILE A 13 19.23 -27.87 -4.76
N SER A 14 18.27 -27.06 -5.25
CA SER A 14 17.04 -26.81 -4.51
C SER A 14 16.11 -28.00 -4.74
N ILE A 15 16.07 -28.92 -3.78
CA ILE A 15 14.93 -29.85 -3.67
C ILE A 15 13.84 -29.08 -2.94
N LEU A 16 13.22 -28.12 -3.63
CA LEU A 16 11.85 -27.75 -3.33
C LEU A 16 10.99 -28.60 -4.25
N PHE A 17 10.03 -29.32 -3.67
CA PHE A 17 8.82 -29.68 -4.39
C PHE A 17 8.18 -28.38 -4.85
N ALA A 18 8.53 -27.90 -6.03
CA ALA A 18 7.82 -26.81 -6.68
C ALA A 18 6.41 -27.35 -6.89
N GLN A 19 5.47 -26.94 -6.02
CA GLN A 19 4.07 -26.98 -6.41
C GLN A 19 4.02 -26.13 -7.66
N GLU A 20 3.71 -26.77 -8.80
CA GLU A 20 3.52 -26.02 -10.05
C GLU A 20 2.52 -24.91 -9.76
N LEU A 21 2.94 -23.66 -10.03
CA LEU A 21 2.03 -22.52 -10.04
C LEU A 21 0.97 -22.83 -11.08
N LYS A 22 -0.20 -23.29 -10.62
CA LYS A 22 -1.33 -23.59 -11.48
C LYS A 22 -2.08 -22.30 -11.71
N PHE A 23 -2.22 -21.93 -12.98
CA PHE A 23 -3.18 -20.91 -13.36
C PHE A 23 -4.58 -21.37 -12.95
N VAL A 24 -5.23 -20.61 -12.07
CA VAL A 24 -6.54 -20.98 -11.48
C VAL A 24 -7.73 -20.24 -12.10
N GLY A 25 -7.50 -19.18 -12.89
CA GLY A 25 -8.58 -18.46 -13.57
C GLY A 25 -8.18 -17.07 -14.08
N PHE A 26 -9.08 -16.47 -14.85
CA PHE A 26 -8.99 -15.10 -15.35
C PHE A 26 -10.23 -14.31 -14.90
N ILE A 27 -10.02 -13.09 -14.41
CA ILE A 27 -11.08 -12.15 -14.08
C ILE A 27 -11.03 -10.99 -15.08
N SER A 28 -12.17 -10.63 -15.64
CA SER A 28 -12.32 -9.43 -16.49
C SER A 28 -13.50 -8.60 -16.05
N SER A 29 -13.55 -7.34 -16.52
CA SER A 29 -14.65 -6.41 -16.23
C SER A 29 -16.01 -7.09 -16.47
N PRO A 30 -16.82 -7.29 -15.41
CA PRO A 30 -18.11 -7.95 -15.50
C PRO A 30 -19.11 -6.99 -16.18
N GLY A 31 -19.24 -7.10 -17.51
CA GLY A 31 -20.22 -6.32 -18.29
C GLY A 31 -19.67 -5.44 -19.41
N GLY A 32 -18.43 -5.66 -19.87
CA GLY A 32 -17.82 -4.92 -20.99
C GLY A 32 -16.96 -3.73 -20.55
N PRO A 33 -16.20 -3.12 -21.49
CA PRO A 33 -15.28 -2.04 -21.16
C PRO A 33 -16.05 -0.73 -20.95
N HIS A 34 -16.23 -0.30 -19.70
CA HIS A 34 -16.43 1.12 -19.44
C HIS A 34 -15.13 1.82 -19.86
N LYS A 35 -15.11 2.40 -21.06
CA LYS A 35 -13.88 2.94 -21.66
C LYS A 35 -13.20 3.90 -20.70
N GLY A 36 -11.97 3.56 -20.31
CA GLY A 36 -11.12 4.39 -19.47
C GLY A 36 -11.42 4.33 -17.97
N ASP A 37 -12.29 3.42 -17.51
CA ASP A 37 -12.54 3.22 -16.07
C ASP A 37 -11.35 2.63 -15.31
N ARG A 38 -10.42 2.01 -16.04
CA ARG A 38 -9.19 1.39 -15.54
C ARG A 38 -9.45 0.25 -14.55
N PHE A 39 -10.39 -0.64 -14.86
CA PHE A 39 -10.51 -1.91 -14.15
C PHE A 39 -9.16 -2.64 -14.02
N GLY A 40 -8.81 -3.05 -12.80
CA GLY A 40 -7.52 -3.68 -12.50
C GLY A 40 -6.39 -2.67 -12.30
N THR A 41 -6.68 -1.38 -12.17
CA THR A 41 -5.63 -0.39 -11.90
C THR A 41 -4.97 -0.57 -10.53
N TYR A 42 -5.69 -1.17 -9.60
CA TYR A 42 -5.20 -1.57 -8.31
C TYR A 42 -5.87 -2.89 -7.96
N VAL A 43 -5.09 -3.82 -7.44
CA VAL A 43 -5.57 -5.11 -6.94
C VAL A 43 -5.04 -5.23 -5.52
N ALA A 44 -5.94 -5.47 -4.58
CA ALA A 44 -5.60 -5.63 -3.17
C ALA A 44 -6.01 -7.03 -2.70
N TYR A 45 -5.14 -7.64 -1.90
CA TYR A 45 -5.55 -8.68 -0.97
C TYR A 45 -6.52 -8.06 0.04
N ALA A 46 -7.64 -8.73 0.32
CA ALA A 46 -8.67 -8.22 1.22
C ALA A 46 -8.70 -8.93 2.57
N GLY A 47 -7.93 -10.01 2.76
CA GLY A 47 -8.16 -10.94 3.88
C GLY A 47 -9.31 -11.90 3.60
N ASP A 48 -9.69 -12.72 4.58
CA ASP A 48 -10.91 -13.53 4.55
C ASP A 48 -12.09 -12.69 5.06
N ILE A 49 -12.67 -11.88 4.19
CA ILE A 49 -13.71 -10.89 4.56
C ILE A 49 -15.09 -11.52 4.72
N ASN A 50 -15.22 -12.82 4.45
CA ASN A 50 -16.47 -13.56 4.56
C ASN A 50 -16.43 -14.70 5.61
N GLY A 51 -15.24 -15.02 6.14
CA GLY A 51 -15.01 -16.00 7.19
C GLY A 51 -15.07 -17.45 6.72
N ASP A 52 -14.75 -17.75 5.45
CA ASP A 52 -14.77 -19.10 4.89
C ASP A 52 -13.41 -19.82 4.86
N GLY A 53 -12.37 -19.16 5.36
CA GLY A 53 -11.00 -19.63 5.41
C GLY A 53 -10.21 -19.41 4.11
N TYR A 54 -10.73 -18.65 3.15
CA TYR A 54 -10.03 -18.29 1.92
C TYR A 54 -9.82 -16.78 1.83
N GLY A 55 -8.63 -16.39 1.36
CA GLY A 55 -8.35 -14.99 1.09
C GLY A 55 -9.18 -14.46 -0.09
N ASP A 56 -9.76 -13.28 0.11
CA ASP A 56 -10.59 -12.54 -0.82
C ASP A 56 -9.79 -11.40 -1.48
N MET A 57 -10.37 -10.77 -2.51
CA MET A 57 -9.67 -9.78 -3.33
C MET A 57 -10.55 -8.59 -3.71
N LEU A 58 -9.91 -7.43 -3.80
CA LEU A 58 -10.49 -6.21 -4.34
C LEU A 58 -9.85 -5.90 -5.68
N VAL A 59 -10.67 -5.68 -6.71
CA VAL A 59 -10.21 -5.20 -8.01
C VAL A 59 -10.79 -3.82 -8.24
N CYS A 60 -9.94 -2.81 -8.37
CA CYS A 60 -10.36 -1.42 -8.43
C CYS A 60 -10.47 -0.88 -9.86
N ALA A 61 -11.40 0.04 -10.06
CA ALA A 61 -11.59 0.83 -11.27
C ALA A 61 -11.79 2.31 -10.87
N ASP A 62 -10.70 3.06 -10.76
CA ASP A 62 -10.71 4.42 -10.20
C ASP A 62 -11.40 5.47 -11.09
N GLY A 63 -11.72 5.12 -12.35
CA GLY A 63 -12.46 6.00 -13.24
C GLY A 63 -11.69 7.20 -13.78
N LYS A 64 -10.38 7.33 -13.54
CA LYS A 64 -9.62 8.56 -13.84
C LYS A 64 -9.74 9.03 -15.29
N PHE A 65 -9.85 8.11 -16.24
CA PHE A 65 -9.96 8.41 -17.67
C PHE A 65 -11.30 7.95 -18.25
N SER A 66 -12.31 7.74 -17.37
CA SER A 66 -13.61 7.26 -17.79
C SER A 66 -14.25 8.25 -18.75
N GLN A 67 -14.77 7.72 -19.87
CA GLN A 67 -15.56 8.50 -20.82
C GLN A 67 -17.04 8.57 -20.42
N GLU A 68 -17.44 7.84 -19.37
CA GLU A 68 -18.78 7.90 -18.82
C GLU A 68 -18.94 9.20 -18.02
N PRO A 69 -19.88 10.09 -18.42
CA PRO A 69 -20.21 11.26 -17.62
C PRO A 69 -20.63 10.76 -16.24
N ASN A 70 -20.08 11.35 -15.19
CA ASN A 70 -20.46 11.06 -13.81
C ASN A 70 -19.92 9.75 -13.20
N TYR A 71 -18.80 9.20 -13.69
CA TYR A 71 -18.19 7.99 -13.10
C TYR A 71 -17.55 8.28 -11.72
N PRO A 72 -18.02 7.65 -10.62
CA PRO A 72 -17.51 7.92 -9.28
C PRO A 72 -16.27 7.10 -8.87
N GLY A 73 -15.96 6.06 -9.65
CA GLY A 73 -15.04 4.99 -9.23
C GLY A 73 -15.79 3.77 -8.71
N LYS A 74 -15.23 2.58 -8.91
CA LYS A 74 -15.81 1.30 -8.45
C LYS A 74 -14.74 0.39 -7.85
N VAL A 75 -15.16 -0.45 -6.92
CA VAL A 75 -14.37 -1.59 -6.44
C VAL A 75 -15.21 -2.85 -6.60
N TYR A 76 -14.61 -3.88 -7.18
CA TYR A 76 -15.23 -5.17 -7.41
C TYR A 76 -14.67 -6.15 -6.39
N VAL A 77 -15.53 -6.68 -5.53
CA VAL A 77 -15.17 -7.62 -4.47
C VAL A 77 -15.29 -9.03 -5.03
N TYR A 78 -14.21 -9.79 -5.01
CA TYR A 78 -14.17 -11.19 -5.41
C TYR A 78 -13.86 -12.03 -4.18
N LEU A 79 -14.75 -12.99 -3.90
CA LEU A 79 -14.49 -13.96 -2.85
C LEU A 79 -13.58 -15.07 -3.38
N GLY A 80 -12.62 -15.45 -2.55
CA GLY A 80 -11.78 -16.61 -2.69
C GLY A 80 -12.58 -17.91 -2.56
N GLY A 81 -11.85 -19.01 -2.53
CA GLY A 81 -12.45 -20.33 -2.37
C GLY A 81 -11.64 -21.42 -3.05
N LYS A 82 -12.08 -22.68 -2.87
CA LYS A 82 -11.53 -23.84 -3.60
C LYS A 82 -11.56 -23.67 -5.13
N LYS A 83 -12.50 -22.86 -5.62
CA LYS A 83 -12.62 -22.45 -7.02
C LYS A 83 -12.94 -20.97 -7.03
N LEU A 84 -12.16 -20.21 -7.79
CA LEU A 84 -12.43 -18.79 -7.99
C LEU A 84 -13.69 -18.59 -8.82
N ASN A 85 -14.50 -17.61 -8.42
CA ASN A 85 -15.61 -17.11 -9.23
C ASN A 85 -15.09 -16.01 -10.16
N ASP A 86 -15.41 -16.09 -11.45
CA ASP A 86 -15.03 -15.07 -12.44
C ASP A 86 -15.94 -13.84 -12.40
N LYS A 87 -16.99 -13.86 -11.59
CA LYS A 87 -17.88 -12.74 -11.30
C LYS A 87 -17.64 -12.21 -9.89
N PRO A 88 -17.69 -10.88 -9.70
CA PRO A 88 -17.59 -10.31 -8.37
C PRO A 88 -18.79 -10.74 -7.54
N TYR A 89 -18.56 -10.97 -6.25
CA TYR A 89 -19.64 -11.14 -5.28
C TYR A 89 -20.46 -9.86 -5.16
N MET A 90 -19.80 -8.70 -5.17
CA MET A 90 -20.46 -7.40 -5.14
C MET A 90 -19.63 -6.29 -5.79
N VAL A 91 -20.29 -5.17 -6.08
CA VAL A 91 -19.65 -3.97 -6.64
C VAL A 91 -19.94 -2.78 -5.74
N LEU A 92 -18.88 -2.22 -5.16
CA LEU A 92 -18.90 -0.98 -4.38
C LEU A 92 -18.74 0.21 -5.33
N ARG A 93 -19.35 1.34 -4.97
CA ARG A 93 -19.37 2.56 -5.80
C ARG A 93 -19.02 3.77 -4.97
N GLY A 94 -18.24 4.68 -5.55
CA GLY A 94 -18.02 6.00 -4.96
C GLY A 94 -19.32 6.79 -4.86
N GLN A 95 -19.36 7.74 -3.91
CA GLN A 95 -20.57 8.50 -3.61
C GLN A 95 -20.88 9.53 -4.71
N ALA A 96 -19.86 10.21 -5.24
CA ALA A 96 -20.03 11.26 -6.24
C ALA A 96 -19.09 11.08 -7.45
N PRO A 97 -19.50 11.61 -8.63
CA PRO A 97 -18.66 11.69 -9.81
C PRO A 97 -17.26 12.23 -9.56
N GLY A 98 -16.24 11.56 -10.09
CA GLY A 98 -14.87 12.05 -10.03
C GLY A 98 -14.15 11.82 -8.69
N ASP A 99 -14.82 11.27 -7.67
CA ASP A 99 -14.25 10.93 -6.36
C ASP A 99 -13.02 10.01 -6.45
N ARG A 100 -12.90 9.27 -7.56
CA ARG A 100 -11.89 8.23 -7.79
C ARG A 100 -11.91 7.14 -6.72
N PHE A 101 -13.11 6.71 -6.32
CA PHE A 101 -13.28 5.58 -5.42
C PHE A 101 -12.60 4.33 -5.99
N GLY A 102 -11.73 3.69 -5.20
CA GLY A 102 -10.86 2.61 -5.65
C GLY A 102 -9.50 3.06 -6.18
N ALA A 103 -9.09 4.32 -5.99
CA ALA A 103 -7.72 4.74 -6.32
C ALA A 103 -6.66 4.04 -5.44
N SER A 104 -7.06 3.60 -4.25
CA SER A 104 -6.29 2.78 -3.32
C SER A 104 -7.26 1.84 -2.59
N ALA A 105 -6.76 0.69 -2.15
CA ALA A 105 -7.48 -0.23 -1.28
C ALA A 105 -6.49 -1.05 -0.46
N ALA A 106 -6.89 -1.54 0.70
CA ALA A 106 -6.04 -2.39 1.53
C ALA A 106 -6.88 -3.33 2.39
N TRP A 107 -6.40 -4.56 2.59
CA TRP A 107 -6.71 -5.34 3.78
C TRP A 107 -6.28 -4.54 5.02
N VAL A 108 -7.13 -4.49 6.03
CA VAL A 108 -6.84 -3.77 7.29
C VAL A 108 -6.85 -4.68 8.51
N GLY A 109 -6.94 -6.00 8.32
CA GLY A 109 -7.12 -6.96 9.43
C GLY A 109 -8.53 -6.91 9.99
N ASP A 110 -8.77 -7.67 11.05
CA ASP A 110 -9.98 -7.58 11.87
C ASP A 110 -9.85 -6.38 12.83
N ILE A 111 -10.43 -5.23 12.45
CA ILE A 111 -10.33 -4.00 13.23
C ILE A 111 -11.48 -3.84 14.23
N ASN A 112 -12.51 -4.68 14.13
CA ASN A 112 -13.68 -4.66 15.00
C ASN A 112 -13.72 -5.83 16.03
N ASP A 113 -12.70 -6.70 16.01
CA ASP A 113 -12.50 -7.89 16.84
C ASP A 113 -13.62 -8.93 16.72
N ASP A 114 -14.22 -9.11 15.53
CA ASP A 114 -15.28 -10.10 15.29
C ASP A 114 -14.79 -11.46 14.74
N GLY A 115 -13.49 -11.56 14.44
CA GLY A 115 -12.81 -12.73 13.90
C GLY A 115 -12.83 -12.84 12.37
N ILE A 116 -13.30 -11.82 11.65
CA ILE A 116 -13.35 -11.75 10.18
C ILE A 116 -12.54 -10.54 9.73
N ASP A 117 -11.83 -10.68 8.60
CA ASP A 117 -11.01 -9.59 8.10
C ASP A 117 -11.86 -8.43 7.53
N ASP A 118 -11.35 -7.21 7.69
CA ASP A 118 -11.95 -5.99 7.17
C ASP A 118 -11.08 -5.37 6.07
N PHE A 119 -11.65 -4.41 5.34
CA PHE A 119 -10.92 -3.71 4.27
C PHE A 119 -11.26 -2.23 4.15
N ALA A 120 -10.31 -1.47 3.60
CA ALA A 120 -10.45 -0.04 3.34
C ALA A 120 -10.31 0.30 1.86
N VAL A 121 -11.01 1.37 1.42
CA VAL A 121 -10.99 1.89 0.05
C VAL A 121 -10.86 3.42 0.07
N GLY A 122 -9.92 3.94 -0.73
CA GLY A 122 -9.69 5.37 -0.88
C GLY A 122 -10.46 6.00 -2.03
N ALA A 123 -10.91 7.24 -1.81
CA ALA A 123 -11.49 8.15 -2.78
C ALA A 123 -10.82 9.53 -2.65
N PRO A 124 -9.58 9.70 -3.14
CA PRO A 124 -8.75 10.88 -2.88
C PRO A 124 -9.29 12.17 -3.49
N LYS A 125 -10.31 12.11 -4.34
CA LYS A 125 -10.96 13.28 -4.93
C LYS A 125 -12.34 13.58 -4.36
N CYS A 126 -12.74 12.91 -3.29
CA CYS A 126 -14.00 13.20 -2.63
C CYS A 126 -14.01 14.63 -2.07
N ASP A 127 -15.10 15.34 -2.31
CA ASP A 127 -15.25 16.76 -1.98
C ASP A 127 -15.90 17.01 -0.59
N SER A 128 -16.24 15.96 0.15
CA SER A 128 -17.04 16.08 1.39
C SER A 128 -16.37 16.92 2.49
N GLY A 129 -15.03 16.90 2.55
CA GLY A 129 -14.23 17.76 3.44
C GLY A 129 -13.69 19.04 2.80
N GLY A 130 -14.14 19.37 1.58
CA GLY A 130 -13.63 20.43 0.71
C GLY A 130 -13.12 19.88 -0.64
N THR A 131 -12.95 20.74 -1.64
CA THR A 131 -12.56 20.33 -3.00
C THR A 131 -11.32 19.43 -2.99
N ASP A 132 -11.43 18.23 -3.58
CA ASP A 132 -10.39 17.20 -3.64
C ASP A 132 -9.72 16.93 -2.26
N ALA A 133 -10.48 17.06 -1.16
CA ALA A 133 -9.93 16.82 0.17
C ALA A 133 -9.63 15.34 0.41
N GLY A 134 -10.43 14.46 -0.22
CA GLY A 134 -10.29 13.02 -0.18
C GLY A 134 -11.04 12.39 0.98
N ARG A 135 -11.27 11.08 0.87
CA ARG A 135 -12.00 10.27 1.85
C ARG A 135 -11.50 8.83 1.83
N VAL A 136 -11.57 8.16 2.97
CA VAL A 136 -11.41 6.71 3.09
C VAL A 136 -12.70 6.10 3.65
N TYR A 137 -13.07 4.96 3.10
CA TYR A 137 -14.20 4.13 3.51
C TYR A 137 -13.64 2.83 4.07
N ILE A 138 -14.15 2.37 5.22
CA ILE A 138 -13.82 1.07 5.79
C ILE A 138 -15.09 0.25 5.85
N PHE A 139 -14.98 -1.00 5.46
CA PHE A 139 -16.06 -1.97 5.41
C PHE A 139 -15.66 -3.14 6.29
N TYR A 140 -16.54 -3.49 7.21
CA TYR A 140 -16.37 -4.69 8.01
C TYR A 140 -16.68 -5.93 7.18
N GLY A 141 -15.89 -6.97 7.44
CA GLY A 141 -16.16 -8.31 6.99
C GLY A 141 -17.44 -8.86 7.62
N GLY A 142 -17.86 -10.01 7.11
CA GLY A 142 -18.97 -10.73 7.70
C GLY A 142 -19.49 -11.84 6.83
N LYS A 143 -20.18 -12.80 7.46
CA LYS A 143 -20.88 -13.89 6.75
C LYS A 143 -21.83 -13.40 5.66
N LYS A 144 -22.30 -12.16 5.78
CA LYS A 144 -23.07 -11.47 4.76
C LYS A 144 -22.55 -10.04 4.62
N LEU A 145 -21.63 -9.87 3.68
CA LEU A 145 -21.17 -8.56 3.23
C LEU A 145 -22.32 -7.74 2.66
N ASP A 146 -22.27 -6.43 2.89
CA ASP A 146 -23.10 -5.43 2.23
C ASP A 146 -22.25 -4.25 1.72
N SER A 147 -22.90 -3.30 1.04
CA SER A 147 -22.23 -2.18 0.37
C SER A 147 -22.18 -0.89 1.19
N ILE A 148 -22.52 -0.96 2.47
CA ILE A 148 -22.57 0.19 3.35
C ILE A 148 -21.24 0.23 4.12
N PRO A 149 -20.48 1.34 4.05
CA PRO A 149 -19.27 1.48 4.84
C PRO A 149 -19.62 1.64 6.33
N ASP A 150 -18.89 0.94 7.20
CA ASP A 150 -19.03 1.02 8.65
C ASP A 150 -18.34 2.25 9.22
N ILE A 151 -17.18 2.62 8.65
CA ILE A 151 -16.44 3.82 9.02
C ILE A 151 -16.17 4.66 7.77
N VAL A 152 -16.37 5.96 7.90
CA VAL A 152 -16.05 6.94 6.85
C VAL A 152 -15.17 8.03 7.45
N ILE A 153 -13.99 8.23 6.87
CA ILE A 153 -12.99 9.20 7.34
C ILE A 153 -12.77 10.26 6.25
N ASP A 154 -13.15 11.49 6.56
CA ASP A 154 -12.99 12.65 5.67
C ASP A 154 -11.62 13.33 5.83
N GLY A 155 -10.96 13.55 4.69
CA GLY A 155 -9.83 14.46 4.60
C GLY A 155 -10.27 15.90 4.89
N LYS A 156 -9.40 16.69 5.51
CA LYS A 156 -9.76 18.05 5.98
C LYS A 156 -9.15 19.19 5.14
N LYS A 157 -8.23 18.85 4.23
CA LYS A 157 -7.43 19.81 3.48
C LYS A 157 -7.88 19.83 2.03
N VAL A 158 -8.35 20.98 1.53
CA VAL A 158 -8.61 21.20 0.10
C VAL A 158 -7.37 20.82 -0.72
N ASN A 159 -7.59 20.02 -1.77
CA ASN A 159 -6.58 19.39 -2.62
C ASN A 159 -5.60 18.47 -1.87
N GLY A 160 -5.93 18.00 -0.67
CA GLY A 160 -5.05 17.18 0.16
C GLY A 160 -4.86 15.75 -0.35
N TRP A 161 -5.86 15.24 -1.08
CA TRP A 161 -5.89 13.88 -1.61
C TRP A 161 -5.77 12.80 -0.53
N PHE A 162 -6.46 12.98 0.59
CA PHE A 162 -6.53 11.99 1.66
C PHE A 162 -7.10 10.66 1.14
N GLY A 163 -6.40 9.55 1.42
CA GLY A 163 -6.73 8.24 0.84
C GLY A 163 -6.05 7.96 -0.49
N SER A 164 -5.02 8.74 -0.89
CA SER A 164 -4.25 8.46 -2.12
C SER A 164 -3.40 7.19 -2.02
N SER A 165 -3.08 6.77 -0.79
CA SER A 165 -2.41 5.52 -0.47
C SER A 165 -2.93 5.03 0.89
N ILE A 166 -3.07 3.72 1.04
CA ILE A 166 -3.56 3.07 2.26
C ILE A 166 -2.73 1.82 2.48
N ALA A 167 -2.35 1.56 3.73
CA ALA A 167 -1.76 0.30 4.17
C ALA A 167 -2.27 -0.02 5.58
N GLY A 168 -2.53 -1.29 5.88
CA GLY A 168 -3.04 -1.72 7.17
C GLY A 168 -2.75 -3.20 7.43
N GLY A 169 -3.43 -3.75 8.44
CA GLY A 169 -3.44 -5.19 8.72
C GLY A 169 -2.30 -5.69 9.61
N LEU A 170 -1.32 -4.84 9.94
CA LEU A 170 -0.30 -5.14 10.94
C LEU A 170 -0.43 -4.21 12.15
N ASP A 171 -0.04 -4.73 13.31
CA ASP A 171 0.08 -3.98 14.57
C ASP A 171 1.44 -3.28 14.63
N ILE A 172 1.42 -1.95 14.55
CA ILE A 172 2.63 -1.10 14.62
C ILE A 172 2.85 -0.50 16.00
N ASN A 173 1.99 -0.80 16.98
CA ASN A 173 2.08 -0.25 18.33
C ASN A 173 2.32 -1.31 19.43
N GLY A 174 2.14 -2.59 19.13
CA GLY A 174 2.34 -3.73 20.03
C GLY A 174 1.13 -4.09 20.91
N ASP A 175 -0.09 -3.66 20.56
CA ASP A 175 -1.33 -3.98 21.30
C ASP A 175 -2.10 -5.18 20.76
N ASN A 176 -1.58 -5.85 19.72
CA ASN A 176 -2.15 -6.95 18.96
C ASN A 176 -3.41 -6.60 18.16
N LYS A 177 -3.67 -5.32 17.88
CA LYS A 177 -4.73 -4.90 16.98
C LYS A 177 -4.13 -4.35 15.69
N PRO A 178 -4.74 -4.62 14.54
CA PRO A 178 -4.23 -4.10 13.29
C PRO A 178 -4.43 -2.58 13.20
N ASP A 179 -3.40 -1.90 12.72
CA ASP A 179 -3.36 -0.45 12.57
C ASP A 179 -3.52 -0.04 11.10
N LEU A 180 -3.77 1.25 10.86
CA LEU A 180 -4.07 1.81 9.55
C LEU A 180 -3.24 3.06 9.26
N LEU A 181 -2.61 3.09 8.08
CA LEU A 181 -1.90 4.22 7.52
C LEU A 181 -2.68 4.79 6.34
N ILE A 182 -2.89 6.12 6.33
CA ILE A 182 -3.53 6.82 5.22
C ILE A 182 -2.63 7.97 4.75
N GLY A 183 -2.24 7.92 3.48
CA GLY A 183 -1.50 9.00 2.84
C GLY A 183 -2.39 10.10 2.26
N ALA A 184 -1.90 11.33 2.35
CA ALA A 184 -2.44 12.52 1.73
C ALA A 184 -1.28 13.29 1.09
N GLN A 185 -0.86 12.87 -0.10
CA GLN A 185 0.40 13.32 -0.72
C GLN A 185 0.47 14.83 -1.02
N TYR A 186 -0.66 15.51 -0.99
CA TYR A 186 -0.78 16.96 -1.19
C TYR A 186 -1.36 17.68 0.04
N GLY A 187 -1.41 16.97 1.17
CA GLY A 187 -1.80 17.50 2.47
C GLY A 187 -0.77 18.46 3.08
N GLY A 188 -1.00 18.84 4.34
CA GLY A 188 -0.10 19.69 5.10
C GLY A 188 0.00 21.16 4.63
N PRO A 189 0.71 22.01 5.39
CA PRO A 189 1.04 23.37 5.01
C PRO A 189 1.93 23.38 3.78
N GLY A 190 1.64 24.27 2.84
CA GLY A 190 2.44 24.42 1.63
C GLY A 190 2.48 23.17 0.74
N VAL A 191 1.56 22.20 0.91
CA VAL A 191 1.57 20.93 0.17
C VAL A 191 2.80 20.08 0.52
N THR A 192 3.15 20.02 1.81
CA THR A 192 4.25 19.18 2.33
C THR A 192 3.94 17.68 2.25
N GLY A 193 2.66 17.31 2.09
CA GLY A 193 2.23 15.92 2.20
C GLY A 193 2.14 15.48 3.67
N GLU A 194 1.16 14.61 3.95
CA GLU A 194 0.93 14.07 5.29
C GLU A 194 0.61 12.58 5.24
N VAL A 195 0.96 11.86 6.31
CA VAL A 195 0.49 10.50 6.58
C VAL A 195 -0.19 10.50 7.95
N TYR A 196 -1.36 9.88 8.00
CA TYR A 196 -2.17 9.74 9.19
C TYR A 196 -2.07 8.31 9.67
N VAL A 197 -1.65 8.14 10.92
CA VAL A 197 -1.57 6.86 11.61
C VAL A 197 -2.77 6.74 12.53
N TYR A 198 -3.54 5.70 12.30
CA TYR A 198 -4.74 5.35 13.03
C TYR A 198 -4.46 4.03 13.73
N LEU A 199 -4.54 3.99 15.06
CA LEU A 199 -4.30 2.76 15.80
C LEU A 199 -5.60 1.99 16.05
N GLY A 200 -5.52 0.67 15.90
CA GLY A 200 -6.61 -0.27 16.12
C GLY A 200 -7.19 -0.16 17.54
N GLY A 201 -8.43 -0.60 17.73
CA GLY A 201 -9.11 -0.54 19.03
C GLY A 201 -9.54 0.85 19.51
N MET A 202 -9.21 1.92 18.79
CA MET A 202 -9.63 3.29 19.10
C MET A 202 -10.78 3.82 18.23
N GLY A 203 -11.42 2.96 17.42
CA GLY A 203 -12.61 3.32 16.61
C GLY A 203 -12.33 4.25 15.41
N PHE A 204 -11.07 4.61 15.15
CA PHE A 204 -10.62 5.38 13.99
C PHE A 204 -11.28 6.75 13.76
N ASP A 205 -11.87 7.34 14.80
CA ASP A 205 -12.45 8.68 14.77
C ASP A 205 -11.38 9.79 14.67
N LYS A 206 -10.16 9.49 15.13
CA LYS A 206 -9.03 10.41 15.13
C LYS A 206 -7.70 9.69 14.91
N ALA A 207 -6.85 10.29 14.08
CA ALA A 207 -5.47 9.83 13.92
C ALA A 207 -4.70 9.98 15.24
N ALA A 208 -4.01 8.91 15.66
CA ALA A 208 -3.13 8.89 16.81
C ALA A 208 -1.87 9.73 16.56
N LEU A 209 -1.37 9.69 15.32
CA LEU A 209 -0.20 10.42 14.87
C LEU A 209 -0.42 10.98 13.46
N THR A 210 0.12 12.17 13.22
CA THR A 210 0.24 12.73 11.87
C THR A 210 1.71 13.01 11.61
N LEU A 211 2.24 12.37 10.57
CA LEU A 211 3.56 12.60 10.01
C LEU A 211 3.44 13.59 8.86
N ARG A 212 4.43 14.46 8.70
CA ARG A 212 4.44 15.52 7.70
C ARG A 212 5.73 15.51 6.93
N GLY A 213 5.65 15.70 5.61
CA GLY A 213 6.82 15.82 4.76
C GLY A 213 7.66 17.05 5.10
N GLU A 214 8.96 16.93 4.87
CA GLU A 214 9.94 17.97 5.19
C GLU A 214 9.98 19.08 4.14
N ASN A 215 9.64 18.76 2.88
CA ASN A 215 9.62 19.73 1.78
C ASN A 215 8.21 19.88 1.21
N THR A 216 7.92 21.07 0.68
CA THR A 216 6.71 21.28 -0.11
C THR A 216 6.82 20.53 -1.44
N VAL A 217 5.71 19.97 -1.91
CA VAL A 217 5.51 19.35 -3.23
C VAL A 217 6.40 18.13 -3.56
N ASP A 218 7.11 17.57 -2.58
CA ASP A 218 7.92 16.35 -2.76
C ASP A 218 7.10 15.04 -2.74
N GLY A 219 5.81 15.16 -2.40
CA GLY A 219 4.86 14.05 -2.42
C GLY A 219 4.99 13.09 -1.24
N PHE A 220 5.42 13.55 -0.07
CA PHE A 220 5.38 12.74 1.16
C PHE A 220 3.98 12.14 1.40
N GLY A 221 3.90 10.81 1.55
CA GLY A 221 2.64 10.08 1.65
C GLY A 221 2.10 9.56 0.31
N ALA A 222 2.83 9.72 -0.79
CA ALA A 222 2.46 9.13 -2.08
C ALA A 222 2.32 7.60 -2.03
N ARG A 223 3.16 6.94 -1.21
CA ARG A 223 3.05 5.53 -0.83
C ARG A 223 3.29 5.38 0.66
N VAL A 224 2.51 4.50 1.24
CA VAL A 224 2.66 3.98 2.60
C VAL A 224 2.70 2.46 2.50
N ALA A 225 3.47 1.79 3.36
CA ALA A 225 3.56 0.35 3.40
C ALA A 225 3.81 -0.14 4.83
N MET A 226 3.13 -1.22 5.21
CA MET A 226 3.49 -2.01 6.38
C MET A 226 4.66 -2.94 6.00
N LEU A 227 5.66 -3.07 6.88
CA LEU A 227 6.90 -3.78 6.57
C LEU A 227 7.11 -5.08 7.36
N GLY A 228 6.27 -5.38 8.34
CA GLY A 228 6.59 -6.41 9.32
C GLY A 228 7.71 -5.94 10.25
N ASP A 229 8.39 -6.86 10.92
CA ASP A 229 9.38 -6.53 11.95
C ASP A 229 10.79 -6.41 11.34
N VAL A 230 11.05 -5.27 10.69
CA VAL A 230 12.36 -5.04 10.04
C VAL A 230 13.44 -4.64 11.05
N THR A 231 13.07 -4.21 12.25
CA THR A 231 14.01 -3.84 13.32
C THR A 231 14.27 -4.95 14.35
N GLY A 232 13.47 -6.01 14.35
CA GLY A 232 13.56 -7.18 15.22
C GLY A 232 13.13 -6.92 16.66
N ASP A 233 12.20 -5.99 16.87
CA ASP A 233 11.66 -5.66 18.18
C ASP A 233 10.28 -6.25 18.46
N SER A 234 9.83 -7.15 17.59
CA SER A 234 8.55 -7.87 17.62
C SER A 234 7.32 -6.99 17.40
N VAL A 235 7.49 -5.76 16.91
CA VAL A 235 6.41 -4.89 16.49
C VAL A 235 6.60 -4.55 15.02
N ALA A 236 5.50 -4.43 14.27
CA ALA A 236 5.63 -4.09 12.86
C ALA A 236 6.12 -2.66 12.68
N ASP A 237 6.98 -2.48 11.68
CA ASP A 237 7.49 -1.21 11.21
C ASP A 237 6.75 -0.79 9.93
N PHE A 238 6.93 0.45 9.52
CA PHE A 238 6.29 0.96 8.31
C PHE A 238 7.15 1.95 7.54
N ALA A 239 6.81 2.19 6.28
CA ALA A 239 7.50 3.15 5.44
C ALA A 239 6.56 4.11 4.73
N VAL A 240 7.12 5.28 4.40
CA VAL A 240 6.46 6.36 3.67
C VAL A 240 7.41 6.85 2.57
N SER A 241 6.88 7.15 1.38
CA SER A 241 7.67 7.77 0.30
C SER A 241 7.37 9.26 0.10
N ALA A 242 8.38 10.03 -0.29
CA ALA A 242 8.26 11.29 -1.02
C ALA A 242 8.86 11.11 -2.42
N ILE A 243 8.03 10.72 -3.38
CA ILE A 243 8.48 10.24 -4.71
C ILE A 243 9.06 11.34 -5.62
N TYR A 244 8.80 12.62 -5.29
CA TYR A 244 9.30 13.78 -6.03
C TYR A 244 10.38 14.53 -5.25
N TYR A 245 10.97 13.90 -4.23
CA TYR A 245 12.08 14.49 -3.49
C TYR A 245 13.23 14.86 -4.42
N ASP A 246 13.79 16.05 -4.20
CA ASP A 246 14.87 16.64 -4.97
C ASP A 246 16.16 16.66 -4.15
N LEU A 247 17.28 16.32 -4.79
CA LEU A 247 18.61 16.74 -4.35
C LEU A 247 18.94 18.10 -4.97
N GLU A 248 19.98 18.76 -4.43
CA GLU A 248 20.54 19.95 -5.06
C GLU A 248 21.02 19.67 -6.49
N THR A 249 21.52 18.46 -6.73
CA THR A 249 22.16 18.04 -7.99
C THR A 249 21.23 17.29 -8.95
N ALA A 250 20.09 16.78 -8.47
CA ALA A 250 19.20 15.92 -9.26
C ALA A 250 17.74 16.08 -8.82
N LYS A 251 16.83 16.12 -9.81
CA LYS A 251 15.39 16.28 -9.60
C LYS A 251 14.67 14.94 -9.53
N ASN A 252 13.57 14.88 -8.77
CA ASN A 252 12.70 13.70 -8.65
C ASN A 252 13.45 12.40 -8.32
N VAL A 253 14.47 12.48 -7.48
CA VAL A 253 15.25 11.29 -7.10
C VAL A 253 14.42 10.34 -6.23
N GLY A 254 13.48 10.91 -5.46
CA GLY A 254 12.65 10.17 -4.52
C GLY A 254 13.35 9.88 -3.20
N LYS A 255 12.57 9.81 -2.13
CA LYS A 255 13.04 9.51 -0.77
C LYS A 255 12.05 8.59 -0.06
N VAL A 256 12.57 7.61 0.67
CA VAL A 256 11.80 6.70 1.52
C VAL A 256 12.20 6.92 2.97
N TYR A 257 11.21 6.95 3.84
CA TYR A 257 11.33 7.12 5.28
C TYR A 257 10.83 5.83 5.93
N VAL A 258 11.65 5.17 6.74
CA VAL A 258 11.25 4.01 7.52
C VAL A 258 11.05 4.45 8.96
N TYR A 259 9.90 4.14 9.52
CA TYR A 259 9.50 4.46 10.87
C TYR A 259 9.45 3.18 11.69
N LYS A 260 10.06 3.26 12.86
CA LYS A 260 10.01 2.18 13.82
C LYS A 260 8.65 2.15 14.50
N GLY A 261 8.03 0.98 14.58
CA GLY A 261 6.87 0.72 15.41
C GLY A 261 7.18 0.77 16.90
N GLY A 262 6.16 0.47 17.70
CA GLY A 262 6.22 0.35 19.15
C GLY A 262 5.20 1.21 19.88
N SER A 263 5.09 1.01 21.19
CA SER A 263 4.09 1.67 22.05
C SER A 263 4.11 3.21 21.97
N ILE A 264 5.24 3.79 21.53
CA ILE A 264 5.36 5.19 21.15
C ILE A 264 6.05 5.26 19.80
N ILE A 265 5.32 5.70 18.77
CA ILE A 265 5.86 5.88 17.43
C ILE A 265 6.50 7.26 17.32
N SER A 266 7.78 7.29 16.94
CA SER A 266 8.55 8.53 16.72
C SER A 266 8.07 9.27 15.46
N LYS A 267 8.13 10.61 15.50
CA LYS A 267 7.98 11.44 14.28
C LYS A 267 9.23 11.49 13.42
N GLU A 268 10.38 11.16 14.00
CA GLU A 268 11.64 11.03 13.29
C GLU A 268 11.76 9.61 12.74
N PRO A 269 12.12 9.45 11.45
CA PRO A 269 12.34 8.13 10.85
C PRO A 269 13.56 7.44 11.48
N ALA A 270 13.52 6.12 11.56
CA ALA A 270 14.66 5.30 11.97
C ALA A 270 15.78 5.31 10.92
N VAL A 271 15.41 5.34 9.62
CA VAL A 271 16.34 5.51 8.50
C VAL A 271 15.62 6.17 7.33
N THR A 272 16.40 6.81 6.45
CA THR A 272 15.90 7.27 5.15
C THR A 272 16.77 6.75 4.01
N TYR A 273 16.13 6.38 2.90
CA TYR A 273 16.78 6.05 1.64
C TYR A 273 16.50 7.13 0.61
N ILE A 274 17.52 7.57 -0.12
CA ILE A 274 17.39 8.66 -1.09
C ILE A 274 17.91 8.16 -2.43
N GLY A 275 17.13 8.37 -3.49
CA GLY A 275 17.58 8.11 -4.85
C GLY A 275 18.79 8.98 -5.21
N LYS A 276 19.58 8.53 -6.18
CA LYS A 276 20.83 9.20 -6.58
C LYS A 276 20.76 9.74 -8.00
N LEU A 277 19.81 9.26 -8.82
CA LEU A 277 19.64 9.63 -10.22
C LEU A 277 18.44 10.57 -10.40
N ARG A 278 18.57 11.47 -11.38
CA ARG A 278 17.46 12.32 -11.80
C ARG A 278 16.32 11.46 -12.34
N ASP A 279 15.10 11.78 -11.93
CA ASP A 279 13.86 11.07 -12.31
C ASP A 279 13.88 9.59 -11.90
N GLU A 280 14.64 9.24 -10.86
CA GLU A 280 14.68 7.88 -10.29
C GLU A 280 13.35 7.47 -9.67
N ASN A 281 12.68 8.41 -9.01
CA ASN A 281 11.43 8.21 -8.27
C ASN A 281 11.51 7.02 -7.29
N LEU A 282 12.60 6.93 -6.51
CA LEU A 282 12.72 5.95 -5.44
C LEU A 282 11.51 6.05 -4.49
N GLY A 283 10.89 4.91 -4.18
CA GLY A 283 9.68 4.86 -3.35
C GLY A 283 8.38 4.82 -4.15
N TYR A 284 8.44 4.61 -5.46
CA TYR A 284 7.25 4.48 -6.31
C TYR A 284 6.30 3.36 -5.86
N VAL A 285 6.89 2.28 -5.34
CA VAL A 285 6.26 1.18 -4.62
C VAL A 285 7.18 0.74 -3.50
N ILE A 286 6.59 0.37 -2.35
CA ILE A 286 7.30 -0.16 -1.19
C ILE A 286 6.55 -1.40 -0.72
N CYS A 287 7.27 -2.45 -0.36
CA CYS A 287 6.72 -3.63 0.32
C CYS A 287 7.81 -4.31 1.16
N SER A 288 7.40 -5.19 2.07
CA SER A 288 8.30 -6.17 2.67
C SER A 288 8.15 -7.50 1.94
N PRO A 289 9.25 -8.14 1.49
CA PRO A 289 9.23 -9.50 0.97
C PRO A 289 9.35 -10.56 2.09
N GLY A 290 9.33 -10.15 3.36
CA GLY A 290 9.78 -10.97 4.49
C GLY A 290 11.30 -11.04 4.56
N ASP A 291 11.82 -11.95 5.39
CA ASP A 291 13.25 -12.25 5.49
C ASP A 291 13.75 -13.02 4.25
N VAL A 292 14.31 -12.32 3.25
CA VAL A 292 14.77 -12.95 2.00
C VAL A 292 16.21 -13.45 2.09
N ASN A 293 16.93 -13.05 3.14
CA ASN A 293 18.34 -13.35 3.31
C ASN A 293 18.61 -14.34 4.48
N ASN A 294 17.56 -14.69 5.23
CA ASN A 294 17.53 -15.59 6.37
C ASN A 294 18.42 -15.10 7.55
N ASP A 295 18.40 -13.80 7.86
CA ASP A 295 19.09 -13.20 9.02
C ASP A 295 18.19 -12.98 10.24
N GLY A 296 16.89 -13.30 10.11
CA GLY A 296 15.89 -13.22 11.15
C GLY A 296 15.17 -11.86 11.24
N TYR A 297 15.32 -10.99 10.24
CA TYR A 297 14.61 -9.72 10.15
C TYR A 297 13.86 -9.64 8.83
N ASP A 298 12.67 -9.03 8.84
CA ASP A 298 12.00 -8.73 7.58
C ASP A 298 12.82 -7.70 6.79
N ASP A 299 12.88 -7.86 5.46
CA ASP A 299 13.62 -6.96 4.58
C ASP A 299 12.68 -5.90 3.95
N ILE A 300 13.26 -4.90 3.29
CA ILE A 300 12.50 -3.82 2.63
C ILE A 300 12.79 -3.82 1.14
N MET A 301 11.73 -3.89 0.32
CA MET A 301 11.81 -3.73 -1.13
C MET A 301 11.25 -2.39 -1.58
N VAL A 302 12.01 -1.69 -2.43
CA VAL A 302 11.64 -0.37 -2.95
C VAL A 302 11.82 -0.34 -4.46
N GLY A 303 10.75 0.00 -5.18
CA GLY A 303 10.80 0.23 -6.63
C GLY A 303 11.17 1.66 -6.98
N ALA A 304 12.01 1.82 -8.01
CA ALA A 304 12.40 3.09 -8.59
C ALA A 304 12.37 3.00 -10.13
N PRO A 305 11.29 3.44 -10.79
CA PRO A 305 11.12 3.28 -12.23
C PRO A 305 12.21 3.93 -13.10
N GLY A 306 12.98 4.88 -12.57
CA GLY A 306 14.14 5.48 -13.25
C GLY A 306 15.50 5.16 -12.62
N GLY A 307 15.59 4.16 -11.74
CA GLY A 307 16.79 3.89 -10.93
C GLY A 307 17.99 3.27 -11.66
N ALA A 308 17.91 3.06 -12.97
CA ALA A 308 19.02 2.54 -13.77
C ALA A 308 19.37 3.43 -14.98
N ILE A 309 20.62 3.29 -15.46
CA ILE A 309 21.20 4.09 -16.55
C ILE A 309 20.30 4.06 -17.78
N GLY A 310 19.93 5.24 -18.30
CA GLY A 310 19.00 5.34 -19.42
C GLY A 310 17.52 5.33 -19.00
N SER A 311 17.23 5.61 -17.72
CA SER A 311 15.87 5.67 -17.16
C SER A 311 15.14 4.33 -17.19
N TYR A 312 15.88 3.22 -17.06
CA TYR A 312 15.29 1.92 -16.77
C TYR A 312 14.92 1.82 -15.28
N GLY A 313 13.98 0.93 -14.98
CA GLY A 313 13.58 0.65 -13.61
C GLY A 313 14.63 -0.13 -12.83
N ALA A 314 14.69 0.12 -11.53
CA ALA A 314 15.42 -0.65 -10.54
C ALA A 314 14.51 -1.05 -9.39
N VAL A 315 14.88 -2.13 -8.70
CA VAL A 315 14.31 -2.54 -7.43
C VAL A 315 15.46 -2.68 -6.45
N TYR A 316 15.35 -2.02 -5.31
CA TYR A 316 16.32 -2.07 -4.22
C TYR A 316 15.78 -2.98 -3.13
N ILE A 317 16.65 -3.79 -2.55
CA ILE A 317 16.37 -4.59 -1.36
C ILE A 317 17.30 -4.07 -0.26
N PHE A 318 16.72 -3.58 0.82
CA PHE A 318 17.44 -3.11 2.01
C PHE A 318 17.24 -4.13 3.11
N PRO A 319 18.32 -4.78 3.58
CA PRO A 319 18.19 -5.75 4.66
C PRO A 319 17.69 -5.12 5.95
N GLY A 320 16.85 -5.87 6.68
CA GLY A 320 16.46 -5.54 8.04
C GLY A 320 17.63 -5.62 9.03
N GLY A 321 17.33 -5.37 10.30
CA GLY A 321 18.28 -5.53 11.39
C GLY A 321 18.05 -4.57 12.56
N LYS A 322 18.68 -4.89 13.70
CA LYS A 322 18.65 -4.06 14.93
C LYS A 322 18.98 -2.58 14.70
N THR A 323 19.75 -2.29 13.65
CA THR A 323 20.03 -0.93 13.22
C THR A 323 19.96 -0.91 11.71
N LEU A 324 18.95 -0.21 11.19
CA LEU A 324 18.79 0.00 9.77
C LEU A 324 19.90 0.91 9.26
N LYS A 325 20.52 0.53 8.14
CA LYS A 325 21.59 1.31 7.50
C LYS A 325 21.02 2.04 6.30
N SER A 326 21.54 3.25 6.05
CA SER A 326 21.18 4.06 4.89
C SER A 326 21.91 3.66 3.60
N GLU A 327 22.92 2.78 3.71
CA GLU A 327 23.75 2.25 2.60
C GLU A 327 24.10 0.77 2.83
#